data_AF-A0A2A4NFV2-F1
#
_entry.id   AF-A0A2A4NFV2-F1
#
_cell.length_a   1.000
_cell.length_b   1.000
_cell.length_c   1.000
_cell.angle_alpha   90.00
_cell.angle_beta   90.00
_cell.angle_gamma   90.00
#
_symmetry.space_group_name_H-M   'P 1'
#
loop_
_entity.id
_entity.type
_entity.pdbx_description
1 polymer ?
#
loop_
_entity_poly.entity_id
_entity_poly.type
_entity_poly.pdbx_seq_one_letter_code
_entity_poly.pdbx_strand_id
1 'polypeptide(L)'
;MSGGENINKELKNLVNMWRLNPTLMIDNAFKKLSQTLLVILPVFALFLALFYIRRKHYLLEHLLISLNFHSFIFVIVILSELLIMTKLSLVQGLAFYLYLLIPIQLFLALKFYYQQSWLKTLVKFLVLSFVYNILLAAGILYSLISLIVE
;
A
#
# COMPACT_ATOMS: atom_id res chain seq x y z
N MET A 1 34.28 -0.40 -21.99
CA MET A 1 34.71 -0.59 -20.58
C MET A 1 34.52 0.65 -19.68
N SER A 2 33.76 1.69 -20.08
CA SER A 2 33.63 2.95 -19.30
C SER A 2 32.38 3.04 -18.38
N GLY A 3 31.40 2.12 -18.53
CA GLY A 3 30.13 2.19 -17.78
C GLY A 3 30.23 1.69 -16.33
N GLY A 4 31.01 0.63 -16.07
CA GLY A 4 31.11 0.03 -14.74
C GLY A 4 31.84 0.89 -13.70
N GLU A 5 32.73 1.78 -14.15
CA GLU A 5 33.47 2.68 -13.26
C GLU A 5 32.61 3.85 -12.75
N ASN A 6 31.64 4.29 -13.56
CA ASN A 6 30.72 5.36 -13.20
C ASN A 6 29.65 4.86 -12.20
N ILE A 7 29.14 3.64 -12.42
CA ILE A 7 28.21 2.98 -11.51
C ILE A 7 28.86 2.77 -10.14
N ASN A 8 30.11 2.30 -10.08
CA ASN A 8 30.83 2.12 -8.81
C ASN A 8 31.07 3.43 -8.03
N LYS A 9 31.25 4.55 -8.74
CA LYS A 9 31.39 5.87 -8.12
C LYS A 9 30.05 6.39 -7.59
N GLU A 10 28.96 6.20 -8.35
CA GLU A 10 27.61 6.52 -7.88
C GLU A 10 27.22 5.68 -6.66
N LEU A 11 27.46 4.36 -6.69
CA LEU A 11 27.17 3.47 -5.56
C LEU A 11 27.95 3.87 -4.29
N LYS A 12 29.23 4.21 -4.41
CA LYS A 12 30.02 4.73 -3.27
C LYS A 12 29.49 6.06 -2.74
N ASN A 13 29.06 6.96 -3.63
CA ASN A 13 28.48 8.24 -3.22
C ASN A 13 27.10 8.06 -2.57
N LEU A 14 26.28 7.13 -3.08
CA LEU A 14 25.00 6.76 -2.47
C LEU A 14 25.23 6.18 -1.06
N VAL A 15 26.11 5.20 -0.90
CA VAL A 15 26.43 4.60 0.42
C VAL A 15 26.96 5.66 1.41
N ASN A 16 27.78 6.60 0.95
CA ASN A 16 28.27 7.69 1.79
C ASN A 16 27.16 8.69 2.16
N MET A 17 26.24 9.02 1.23
CA MET A 17 25.08 9.85 1.53
C MET A 17 24.12 9.17 2.53
N TRP A 18 23.93 7.86 2.43
CA TRP A 18 23.11 7.07 3.35
C TRP A 18 23.65 7.10 4.78
N ARG A 19 24.97 7.04 4.97
CA ARG A 19 25.60 7.12 6.29
C ARG A 19 25.55 8.51 6.92
N LEU A 20 25.48 9.57 6.11
CA LEU A 20 25.62 10.94 6.59
C LEU A 20 24.30 11.63 6.90
N ASN A 21 23.18 11.28 6.24
CA ASN A 21 21.88 11.95 6.43
C ASN A 21 20.66 11.01 6.29
N PRO A 22 20.33 10.20 7.31
CA PRO A 22 19.16 9.31 7.28
C PRO A 22 17.83 10.07 7.18
N THR A 23 17.77 11.33 7.63
CA THR A 23 16.58 12.18 7.59
C THR A 23 16.18 12.57 6.17
N LEU A 24 17.14 12.95 5.31
CA LEU A 24 16.88 13.30 3.90
C LEU A 24 16.34 12.12 3.09
N MET A 25 16.71 10.88 3.45
CA MET A 25 16.16 9.69 2.81
C MET A 25 14.71 9.44 3.21
N ILE A 26 14.39 9.58 4.50
CA ILE A 26 13.04 9.44 5.02
C ILE A 26 12.11 10.46 4.33
N ASP A 27 12.54 11.71 4.22
CA ASP A 27 11.74 12.77 3.55
C ASP A 27 11.50 12.48 2.07
N ASN A 28 12.54 12.03 1.35
CA ASN A 28 12.41 11.64 -0.04
C ASN A 28 11.54 10.39 -0.22
N ALA A 29 11.63 9.41 0.69
CA ALA A 29 10.80 8.22 0.71
C ALA A 29 9.32 8.56 0.93
N PHE A 30 9.00 9.43 1.89
CA PHE A 30 7.63 9.92 2.12
C PHE A 30 7.09 10.70 0.93
N LYS A 31 7.91 11.54 0.30
CA LYS A 31 7.54 12.29 -0.91
C LYS A 31 7.22 11.35 -2.07
N LYS A 32 8.06 10.34 -2.31
CA LYS A 32 7.85 9.32 -3.35
C LYS A 32 6.62 8.47 -3.04
N LEU A 33 6.44 8.03 -1.79
CA LEU A 33 5.27 7.28 -1.34
C LEU A 33 3.97 8.03 -1.67
N SER A 34 3.85 9.30 -1.27
CA SER A 34 2.67 10.11 -1.54
C SER A 34 2.35 10.21 -3.05
N GLN A 35 3.37 10.38 -3.90
CA GLN A 35 3.20 10.41 -5.35
C GLN A 35 2.75 9.05 -5.92
N THR A 36 3.32 7.94 -5.45
CA THR A 36 2.94 6.60 -5.89
C THR A 36 1.51 6.26 -5.48
N LEU A 37 1.08 6.70 -4.29
CA LEU A 37 -0.27 6.51 -3.79
C LEU A 37 -1.34 7.17 -4.68
N LEU A 38 -1.02 8.32 -5.29
CA LEU A 38 -1.88 8.95 -6.30
C LEU A 38 -2.08 8.10 -7.55
N VAL A 39 -1.05 7.38 -8.00
CA VAL A 39 -1.13 6.47 -9.16
C VAL A 39 -1.82 5.15 -8.79
N ILE A 40 -1.68 4.70 -7.54
CA ILE A 40 -2.35 3.49 -7.03
C ILE A 40 -3.87 3.64 -7.04
N LEU A 41 -4.41 4.84 -6.82
CA LEU A 41 -5.86 5.12 -6.84
C LEU A 41 -6.56 4.68 -8.15
N PRO A 42 -6.20 5.21 -9.34
CA PRO A 42 -6.83 4.79 -10.59
C PRO A 42 -6.54 3.32 -10.92
N VAL A 43 -5.37 2.80 -10.56
CA VAL A 43 -5.02 1.38 -10.78
C VAL A 43 -5.93 0.47 -9.95
N PHE A 44 -6.13 0.76 -8.66
CA PHE A 44 -7.03 0.01 -7.80
C PHE A 44 -8.47 0.09 -8.30
N ALA A 45 -8.92 1.28 -8.71
CA ALA A 45 -10.23 1.47 -9.31
C ALA A 45 -10.41 0.62 -10.59
N LEU A 46 -9.39 0.51 -11.44
CA LEU A 46 -9.41 -0.36 -12.62
C LEU A 46 -9.50 -1.84 -12.25
N PHE A 47 -8.80 -2.29 -11.22
CA PHE A 47 -8.95 -3.66 -10.72
C PHE A 47 -10.37 -3.94 -10.21
N LEU A 48 -10.98 -2.99 -9.49
CA LEU A 48 -12.38 -3.10 -9.09
C LEU A 48 -13.29 -3.13 -10.32
N ALA A 49 -13.06 -2.27 -11.32
CA ALA A 49 -13.83 -2.26 -12.56
C ALA A 49 -13.74 -3.61 -13.30
N LEU A 50 -12.55 -4.22 -13.36
CA LEU A 50 -12.35 -5.54 -13.97
C LEU A 50 -13.11 -6.64 -13.21
N PHE A 51 -13.07 -6.63 -11.88
CA PHE A 51 -13.77 -7.61 -11.05
C PHE A 51 -15.30 -7.50 -11.11
N TYR A 52 -15.81 -6.32 -11.46
CA TYR A 52 -17.23 -5.98 -11.50
C TYR A 52 -17.73 -5.64 -12.91
N ILE A 53 -16.98 -5.98 -13.96
CA ILE A 53 -17.28 -5.67 -15.38
C ILE A 53 -18.64 -6.19 -15.86
N ARG A 54 -19.19 -7.21 -15.18
CA ARG A 54 -20.53 -7.78 -15.45
C ARG A 54 -21.70 -6.96 -14.90
N ARG A 55 -21.44 -5.90 -14.13
CA ARG A 55 -22.44 -4.99 -13.54
C ARG A 55 -22.27 -3.60 -14.16
N LYS A 56 -23.37 -2.90 -14.44
CA LYS A 56 -23.36 -1.55 -15.02
C LYS A 56 -22.94 -0.49 -13.97
N HIS A 57 -21.68 -0.51 -13.55
CA HIS A 57 -21.09 0.53 -12.71
C HIS A 57 -20.15 1.40 -13.54
N TYR A 58 -20.16 2.71 -13.30
CA TYR A 58 -19.25 3.63 -13.97
C TYR A 58 -17.85 3.55 -13.34
N LEU A 59 -16.79 3.75 -14.14
CA LEU A 59 -15.41 3.80 -13.62
C LEU A 59 -15.25 4.83 -12.50
N LEU A 60 -16.00 5.94 -12.56
CA LEU A 60 -16.04 6.97 -11.52
C LEU A 60 -16.51 6.43 -10.16
N GLU A 61 -17.43 5.48 -10.16
CA GLU A 61 -17.91 4.84 -8.93
C GLU A 61 -16.80 4.01 -8.27
N HIS A 62 -16.08 3.22 -9.07
CA HIS A 62 -14.91 2.46 -8.62
C HIS A 62 -13.79 3.39 -8.11
N LEU A 63 -13.60 4.54 -8.77
CA LEU A 63 -12.62 5.55 -8.39
C LEU A 63 -12.97 6.21 -7.05
N LEU A 64 -14.23 6.60 -6.84
CA LEU A 64 -14.68 7.20 -5.59
C LEU A 64 -14.54 6.25 -4.40
N ILE A 65 -14.83 4.96 -4.59
CA ILE A 65 -14.62 3.95 -3.54
C ILE A 65 -13.13 3.77 -3.24
N SER A 66 -12.29 3.68 -4.28
CA SER A 66 -10.84 3.62 -4.12
C SER A 66 -10.33 4.80 -3.32
N LEU A 67 -10.84 6.00 -3.62
CA LEU A 67 -10.48 7.23 -2.93
C LEU A 67 -10.89 7.19 -1.46
N ASN A 68 -12.15 6.84 -1.18
CA ASN A 68 -12.64 6.74 0.19
C ASN A 68 -11.84 5.72 1.02
N PHE A 69 -11.58 4.54 0.45
CA PHE A 69 -10.79 3.49 1.11
C PHE A 69 -9.37 3.99 1.42
N HIS A 70 -8.75 4.69 0.49
CA HIS A 70 -7.40 5.20 0.68
C HIS A 70 -7.35 6.34 1.72
N SER A 71 -8.32 7.26 1.69
CA SER A 71 -8.48 8.28 2.72
C SER A 71 -8.67 7.66 4.11
N PHE A 72 -9.43 6.57 4.22
CA PHE A 72 -9.62 5.86 5.49
C PHE A 72 -8.31 5.26 6.02
N ILE A 73 -7.50 4.65 5.16
CA ILE A 73 -6.18 4.13 5.55
C ILE A 73 -5.32 5.25 6.12
N PHE A 74 -5.26 6.41 5.47
CA PHE A 74 -4.47 7.55 5.99
C PHE A 74 -4.95 8.01 7.36
N VAL A 75 -6.26 8.10 7.56
CA VAL A 75 -6.82 8.46 8.87
C VAL A 75 -6.40 7.46 9.94
N ILE A 76 -6.48 6.16 9.66
CA ILE A 76 -6.07 5.11 10.61
C ILE A 76 -4.57 5.20 10.92
N VAL A 77 -3.72 5.37 9.89
CA VAL A 77 -2.27 5.49 10.06
C VAL A 77 -1.89 6.72 10.90
N ILE A 78 -2.52 7.87 10.64
CA ILE A 78 -2.28 9.09 11.42
C ILE A 78 -2.72 8.89 12.87
N LEU A 79 -3.90 8.31 13.09
CA LEU A 79 -4.42 8.04 14.44
C LEU A 79 -3.52 7.07 15.19
N SER A 80 -3.09 5.97 14.56
CA SER A 80 -2.20 5.00 15.19
C SER A 80 -0.86 5.61 15.57
N GLU A 81 -0.28 6.46 14.72
CA GLU A 81 0.99 7.13 15.01
C GLU A 81 0.84 8.09 16.19
N LEU A 82 -0.23 8.90 16.21
CA LEU A 82 -0.52 9.79 17.34
C LEU A 82 -0.67 9.03 18.66
N LEU A 83 -1.34 7.88 18.64
CA LEU A 83 -1.49 7.01 19.81
C LEU A 83 -0.15 6.45 20.30
N ILE A 84 0.73 6.03 19.39
CA ILE A 84 2.07 5.52 19.72
C ILE A 84 2.92 6.61 20.39
N MET A 85 2.83 7.86 19.90
CA MET A 85 3.58 9.00 20.44
C MET A 85 3.21 9.35 21.89
N THR A 86 2.01 8.98 22.37
CA THR A 86 1.59 9.24 23.77
C THR A 86 2.37 8.44 24.82
N LYS A 87 3.13 7.40 24.43
CA LYS A 87 3.93 6.52 25.30
C LYS A 87 3.14 5.81 26.43
N LEU A 88 1.81 5.79 26.38
CA LEU A 88 0.96 5.06 27.32
C LEU A 88 0.81 3.60 26.86
N SER A 89 1.27 2.65 27.68
CA SER A 89 1.28 1.22 27.34
C SER A 89 -0.10 0.65 26.97
N LEU A 90 -1.16 1.08 27.66
CA LEU A 90 -2.54 0.69 27.36
C LEU A 90 -3.03 1.21 26.00
N VAL A 91 -2.54 2.39 25.60
CA VAL A 91 -2.99 3.10 24.39
C VAL A 91 -2.24 2.60 23.15
N GLN A 92 -1.00 2.15 23.32
CA GLN A 92 -0.22 1.52 22.26
C GLN A 92 -0.85 0.21 21.76
N GLY A 93 -1.44 -0.58 22.66
CA GLY A 93 -2.22 -1.77 22.27
C GLY A 93 -3.39 -1.40 21.36
N LEU A 94 -4.07 -0.28 21.64
CA LEU A 94 -5.21 0.21 20.87
C LEU A 94 -4.82 0.61 19.43
N ALA A 95 -3.62 1.16 19.24
CA ALA A 95 -3.11 1.53 17.91
C ALA A 95 -3.08 0.32 16.96
N PHE A 96 -2.73 -0.87 17.46
CA PHE A 96 -2.74 -2.10 16.66
C PHE A 96 -4.16 -2.50 16.26
N TYR A 97 -5.13 -2.39 17.16
CA TYR A 97 -6.53 -2.71 16.87
C TYR A 97 -7.16 -1.79 15.83
N LEU A 98 -6.69 -0.54 15.71
CA LEU A 98 -7.19 0.38 14.67
C LEU A 98 -6.94 -0.12 13.25
N TYR A 99 -5.83 -0.82 13.01
CA TYR A 99 -5.55 -1.41 11.71
C TYR A 99 -6.55 -2.50 11.31
N LEU A 100 -7.21 -3.13 12.29
CA LEU A 100 -8.26 -4.12 12.03
C LEU A 100 -9.50 -3.49 11.39
N LEU A 101 -9.68 -2.17 11.47
CA LEU A 101 -10.78 -1.46 10.82
C LEU A 101 -10.57 -1.32 9.30
N ILE A 102 -9.33 -1.39 8.81
CA ILE A 102 -9.03 -1.30 7.37
C ILE A 102 -9.73 -2.40 6.57
N PRO A 103 -9.57 -3.71 6.89
CA PRO A 103 -10.28 -4.76 6.16
C PRO A 103 -11.80 -4.68 6.35
N ILE A 104 -12.26 -4.21 7.52
CA ILE A 104 -13.69 -3.98 7.79
C ILE A 104 -14.25 -2.93 6.83
N GLN A 105 -13.57 -1.79 6.67
CA GLN A 105 -14.00 -0.72 5.76
C GLN A 105 -14.06 -1.21 4.32
N LEU A 106 -13.05 -1.99 3.88
CA LEU A 106 -13.06 -2.57 2.53
C LEU A 106 -14.25 -3.53 2.34
N PHE A 107 -14.51 -4.38 3.33
CA PHE A 107 -15.64 -5.32 3.29
C PHE A 107 -16.99 -4.60 3.26
N LEU A 108 -17.15 -3.55 4.07
CA LEU A 108 -18.36 -2.72 4.08
C LEU A 108 -18.54 -1.99 2.75
N ALA A 109 -17.48 -1.39 2.20
CA ALA A 109 -17.51 -0.74 0.90
C ALA A 109 -17.93 -1.73 -0.20
N LEU A 110 -17.40 -2.95 -0.19
CA LEU A 110 -17.77 -3.98 -1.17
C LEU A 110 -19.23 -4.43 -1.02
N LYS A 111 -19.72 -4.55 0.22
CA LYS A 111 -21.08 -5.01 0.53
C LYS A 111 -22.14 -3.95 0.23
N PHE A 112 -21.96 -2.73 0.73
CA PHE A 112 -22.98 -1.67 0.64
C PHE A 112 -22.99 -1.01 -0.73
N TYR A 113 -21.83 -0.82 -1.37
CA TYR A 113 -21.75 -0.11 -2.63
C TYR A 113 -22.05 -1.00 -3.84
N TYR A 114 -21.49 -2.23 -3.88
CA TYR A 114 -21.71 -3.14 -5.01
C TYR A 114 -22.90 -4.08 -4.86
N GLN A 115 -23.63 -4.00 -3.74
CA GLN A 115 -24.79 -4.84 -3.41
C GLN A 115 -24.59 -6.32 -3.81
N GLN A 116 -23.42 -6.89 -3.48
CA GLN A 116 -23.11 -8.29 -3.78
C GLN A 116 -23.51 -9.22 -2.62
N SER A 117 -23.94 -10.43 -2.96
CA SER A 117 -24.30 -11.46 -1.98
C SER A 117 -23.06 -11.95 -1.21
N TRP A 118 -23.21 -12.12 0.11
CA TRP A 118 -22.14 -12.45 1.08
C TRP A 118 -21.17 -13.54 0.62
N LEU A 119 -21.67 -14.59 -0.01
CA LEU A 119 -20.86 -15.73 -0.49
C LEU A 119 -19.96 -15.38 -1.69
N LYS A 120 -20.40 -14.48 -2.59
CA LYS A 120 -19.60 -14.05 -3.74
C LYS A 120 -18.46 -13.12 -3.32
N THR A 121 -18.69 -12.27 -2.31
CA THR A 121 -17.67 -11.38 -1.74
C THR A 121 -16.58 -12.17 -1.02
N LEU A 122 -16.95 -13.20 -0.26
CA LEU A 122 -16.01 -14.02 0.52
C LEU A 122 -15.09 -14.85 -0.39
N VAL A 123 -15.63 -15.47 -1.44
CA VAL A 123 -14.84 -16.21 -2.44
C VAL A 123 -13.89 -15.28 -3.20
N LYS A 124 -14.37 -14.11 -3.64
CA LYS A 124 -13.52 -13.13 -4.32
C LYS A 124 -12.43 -12.57 -3.39
N PHE A 125 -12.75 -12.31 -2.12
CA PHE A 125 -11.79 -11.87 -1.11
C PHE A 125 -10.67 -12.90 -0.87
N LEU A 126 -11.02 -14.18 -0.78
CA LEU A 126 -10.05 -15.27 -0.62
C LEU A 126 -9.11 -15.37 -1.83
N VAL A 127 -9.67 -15.31 -3.05
CA VAL A 127 -8.87 -15.34 -4.28
C VAL A 127 -7.94 -14.13 -4.36
N LEU A 128 -8.46 -12.93 -4.05
CA LEU A 128 -7.66 -11.70 -4.08
C LEU A 128 -6.54 -11.73 -3.03
N SER A 129 -6.83 -12.23 -1.83
CA SER A 129 -5.85 -12.40 -0.76
C SER A 129 -4.77 -13.39 -1.15
N PHE A 130 -5.13 -14.48 -1.83
CA PHE A 130 -4.17 -15.49 -2.30
C PHE A 130 -3.24 -14.92 -3.37
N VAL A 131 -3.79 -14.20 -4.35
CA VAL A 131 -3.01 -13.54 -5.41
C VAL A 131 -2.09 -12.47 -4.82
N TYR A 132 -2.57 -11.70 -3.84
CA TYR A 132 -1.76 -10.68 -3.16
C TYR A 132 -0.56 -11.30 -2.44
N ASN A 133 -0.75 -12.43 -1.74
CA ASN A 133 0.35 -13.13 -1.07
C ASN A 133 1.41 -13.65 -2.07
N ILE A 134 0.99 -14.17 -3.23
CA ILE A 134 1.92 -14.60 -4.28
C ILE A 134 2.72 -13.42 -4.83
N LEU A 135 2.07 -12.29 -5.11
CA LEU A 135 2.75 -11.09 -5.58
C LEU A 135 3.75 -10.56 -4.53
N LEU A 136 3.37 -10.58 -3.26
CA LEU A 136 4.21 -10.11 -2.16
C LEU A 136 5.45 -11.01 -2.01
N ALA A 137 5.28 -12.34 -2.06
CA ALA A 137 6.39 -13.29 -2.05
C ALA A 137 7.33 -13.10 -3.26
N ALA A 138 6.78 -12.91 -4.46
CA ALA A 138 7.56 -12.65 -5.67
C ALA A 138 8.32 -11.31 -5.59
N GLY A 139 7.69 -10.27 -5.04
CA GLY A 139 8.31 -8.96 -4.83
C GLY A 139 9.44 -8.99 -3.80
N ILE A 140 9.28 -9.75 -2.72
CA ILE A 140 10.34 -9.99 -1.74
C ILE A 140 11.52 -10.72 -2.40
N LEU A 141 11.25 -11.77 -3.16
CA LEU A 141 12.29 -12.51 -3.87
C LEU A 141 13.05 -11.62 -4.88
N TYR A 142 12.32 -10.80 -5.65
CA TYR A 142 12.93 -9.85 -6.57
C TYR A 142 13.79 -8.81 -5.84
N SER A 143 13.30 -8.26 -4.72
CA SER A 143 14.04 -7.31 -3.89
C SER A 143 15.34 -7.91 -3.34
N LEU A 144 15.27 -9.16 -2.86
CA LEU A 144 16.45 -9.89 -2.39
C LEU A 144 17.46 -10.14 -3.51
N ILE A 145 17.00 -10.44 -4.73
CA ILE A 145 17.87 -10.61 -5.90
C ILE A 145 18.50 -9.27 -6.31
N SER A 146 17.72 -8.19 -6.34
CA SER A 146 18.21 -6.84 -6.67
C SER A 146 19.32 -6.41 -5.71
N LEU A 147 19.17 -6.69 -4.42
CA LEU A 147 20.16 -6.36 -3.39
C LEU A 147 21.47 -7.15 -3.50
N ILE A 148 21.46 -8.27 -4.23
CA ILE A 148 22.67 -9.07 -4.54
C ILE A 148 23.35 -8.55 -5.82
N VAL A 149 22.61 -7.85 -6.69
CA VAL A 149 23.08 -7.38 -8.01
C VAL A 149 23.56 -5.91 -7.97
N GLU A 150 23.10 -5.13 -6.99
CA GLU A 150 23.54 -3.75 -6.67
C GLU A 150 24.71 -3.72 -5.68
#